data_AF-A0A526YW51-F1
#
_entry.id   AF-A0A526YW51-F1
#
_cell.length_a   1.000
_cell.length_b   1.000
_cell.length_c   1.000
_cell.angle_alpha   90.00
_cell.angle_beta   90.00
_cell.angle_gamma   90.00
#
_symmetry.space_group_name_H-M   'P 1'
#
loop_
_entity.id
_entity.type
_entity.pdbx_description
1 polymer ?
#
loop_
_entity_poly.entity_id
_entity_poly.type
_entity_poly.pdbx_seq_one_letter_code
_entity_poly.pdbx_strand_id
1 'polypeptide(L)'
;MTRLVRRQGWVAGLLVLFVVLLVITRLIQPGYGSGDFGSLVRAVLPYAFAVAAQTIVVIAGGIDLSVGAMMALTSVTAASMMDGASEEYALFVVPFVLAMGLVLGAVNGMLIVVTRVPDIVVTLATLFVLQ
;
A
#
# COMPACT_ATOMS: atom_id res chain seq x y z
N MET A 1 -16.45 9.91 -32.48
CA MET A 1 -16.33 9.04 -31.28
C MET A 1 -15.38 7.85 -31.51
N THR A 2 -15.40 7.20 -32.67
CA THR A 2 -14.52 6.03 -33.00
C THR A 2 -13.01 6.32 -33.13
N ARG A 3 -12.59 7.56 -33.41
CA ARG A 3 -11.16 7.93 -33.50
C ARG A 3 -10.48 8.13 -32.14
N LEU A 4 -11.22 8.54 -31.11
CA LEU A 4 -10.70 8.74 -29.75
C LEU A 4 -10.51 7.37 -29.05
N VAL A 5 -11.48 6.46 -29.22
CA VAL A 5 -11.44 5.09 -28.70
C VAL A 5 -10.29 4.27 -29.31
N ARG A 6 -9.94 4.46 -30.59
CA ARG A 6 -8.76 3.79 -31.20
C ARG A 6 -7.42 4.35 -30.71
N ARG A 7 -7.34 5.63 -30.31
CA ARG A 7 -6.12 6.24 -29.77
C ARG A 7 -5.92 5.99 -28.28
N GLN A 8 -7.02 5.88 -27.52
CA GLN A 8 -7.04 5.64 -26.08
C GLN A 8 -7.65 4.27 -25.73
N GLY A 9 -7.44 3.26 -26.60
CA GLY A 9 -8.04 1.93 -26.42
C GLY A 9 -7.71 1.30 -25.07
N TRP A 10 -6.53 1.62 -24.52
CA TRP A 10 -6.11 1.21 -23.18
C TRP A 10 -6.93 1.87 -22.06
N VAL A 11 -7.23 3.18 -22.16
CA VAL A 11 -8.10 3.89 -21.19
C VAL A 11 -9.52 3.33 -21.25
N ALA A 12 -10.04 3.11 -22.47
CA ALA A 12 -11.34 2.50 -22.65
C ALA A 12 -11.36 1.07 -22.07
N GLY A 13 -10.30 0.29 -22.26
CA GLY A 13 -10.15 -1.03 -21.65
C GLY A 13 -10.14 -1.01 -20.12
N LEU A 14 -9.43 -0.05 -19.51
CA LEU A 14 -9.41 0.15 -18.06
C LEU A 14 -10.79 0.53 -17.52
N LEU A 15 -11.52 1.41 -18.21
CA LEU A 15 -12.88 1.78 -17.83
C LEU A 15 -13.84 0.61 -17.94
N VAL A 16 -13.74 -0.19 -19.01
CA VAL A 16 -14.53 -1.43 -19.15
C VAL A 16 -14.20 -2.41 -18.03
N LEU A 17 -12.92 -2.63 -17.73
CA LEU A 17 -12.49 -3.50 -16.64
C LEU A 17 -13.03 -3.01 -15.30
N PHE A 18 -12.95 -1.70 -15.02
CA PHE A 18 -13.49 -1.10 -13.81
C PHE A 18 -15.00 -1.35 -13.66
N VAL A 19 -15.78 -1.15 -14.72
CA VAL A 19 -17.22 -1.42 -14.71
C VAL A 19 -17.51 -2.91 -14.49
N VAL A 20 -16.76 -3.81 -15.15
CA VAL A 20 -16.89 -5.26 -14.97
C VAL A 20 -16.62 -5.65 -13.51
N LEU A 21 -15.55 -5.14 -12.91
CA LEU A 21 -15.23 -5.39 -11.51
C LEU A 21 -16.32 -4.86 -10.58
N LEU A 22 -16.85 -3.65 -10.81
CA LEU A 22 -17.96 -3.11 -10.02
C LEU A 22 -19.21 -4.00 -10.07
N VAL A 23 -19.55 -4.51 -11.25
CA VAL A 23 -20.69 -5.42 -11.41
C VAL A 23 -20.43 -6.72 -10.65
N ILE A 24 -19.26 -7.32 -10.80
CA ILE A 24 -18.88 -8.55 -10.08
C ILE A 24 -18.94 -8.31 -8.56
N THR A 25 -18.38 -7.21 -8.06
CA THR A 25 -18.41 -6.87 -6.64
C THR A 25 -19.83 -6.69 -6.13
N ARG A 26 -20.73 -6.04 -6.90
CA ARG A 26 -22.16 -5.93 -6.56
C ARG A 26 -22.87 -7.28 -6.53
N LEU A 27 -22.50 -8.22 -7.40
CA LEU A 27 -23.08 -9.57 -7.42
C LEU A 27 -22.62 -10.41 -6.22
N ILE A 28 -21.34 -10.33 -5.86
CA ILE A 28 -20.78 -11.04 -4.69
C ILE A 28 -21.27 -10.41 -3.38
N GLN A 29 -21.36 -9.08 -3.33
CA GLN A 29 -21.70 -8.31 -2.15
C GLN A 29 -22.84 -7.35 -2.49
N PRO A 30 -24.11 -7.79 -2.40
CA PRO A 30 -25.28 -7.01 -2.82
C PRO A 30 -25.41 -5.62 -2.15
N GLY A 31 -24.89 -5.50 -0.93
CA GLY A 31 -24.83 -4.24 -0.18
C GLY A 31 -23.68 -3.29 -0.54
N TYR A 32 -22.82 -3.64 -1.49
CA TYR A 32 -21.63 -2.86 -1.86
C TYR A 32 -22.00 -1.48 -2.40
N GLY A 33 -22.01 -0.43 -1.57
CA GLY A 33 -22.39 0.93 -1.98
C GLY A 33 -23.81 1.36 -1.59
N SER A 34 -24.52 0.57 -0.76
CA SER A 34 -25.79 0.97 -0.14
C SER A 34 -25.64 1.49 1.30
N GLY A 35 -24.44 1.44 1.90
CA GLY A 35 -24.20 2.01 3.22
C GLY A 35 -23.03 1.38 3.97
N ASP A 36 -21.80 1.79 3.64
CA ASP A 36 -20.71 2.04 4.59
C ASP A 36 -19.49 2.57 3.81
N PHE A 37 -19.52 3.86 3.46
CA PHE A 37 -18.36 4.55 2.90
C PHE A 37 -17.14 4.43 3.83
N GLY A 38 -17.35 4.23 5.14
CA GLY A 38 -16.28 4.02 6.11
C GLY A 38 -15.48 2.75 5.83
N SER A 39 -16.14 1.63 5.54
CA SER A 39 -15.45 0.40 5.14
C SER A 39 -14.64 0.55 3.85
N LEU A 40 -15.20 1.24 2.83
CA LEU A 40 -14.46 1.52 1.59
C LEU A 40 -13.23 2.39 1.85
N VAL A 41 -13.37 3.45 2.64
CA VAL A 41 -12.27 4.33 3.02
C VAL A 41 -11.20 3.53 3.77
N ARG A 42 -11.57 2.71 4.76
CA ARG A 42 -10.62 1.86 5.52
C ARG A 42 -9.85 0.90 4.63
N ALA A 43 -10.48 0.35 3.59
CA ALA A 43 -9.81 -0.53 2.63
C ALA A 43 -8.84 0.22 1.70
N VAL A 44 -9.14 1.47 1.35
CA VAL A 44 -8.32 2.28 0.42
C VAL A 44 -7.21 3.05 1.14
N LEU A 45 -7.39 3.40 2.41
CA LEU A 45 -6.45 4.21 3.20
C LEU A 45 -5.00 3.69 3.19
N PRO A 46 -4.71 2.39 3.38
CA PRO A 46 -3.34 1.88 3.34
C PRO A 46 -2.65 2.18 2.00
N TYR A 47 -3.38 2.01 0.89
CA TYR A 47 -2.87 2.32 -0.45
C TYR A 47 -2.69 3.82 -0.65
N ALA A 48 -3.60 4.65 -0.15
CA ALA A 48 -3.48 6.11 -0.21
C ALA A 48 -2.22 6.60 0.51
N PHE A 49 -1.92 6.06 1.70
CA PHE A 49 -0.70 6.38 2.43
C PHE A 49 0.55 5.86 1.72
N ALA A 50 0.51 4.64 1.17
CA ALA A 50 1.62 4.09 0.39
C ALA A 50 1.95 4.96 -0.84
N VAL A 51 0.93 5.41 -1.57
CA VAL A 51 1.11 6.31 -2.72
C VAL A 51 1.63 7.68 -2.29
N ALA A 52 1.15 8.23 -1.17
CA ALA A 52 1.67 9.49 -0.63
C ALA A 52 3.16 9.38 -0.27
N ALA A 53 3.57 8.28 0.36
CA ALA A 53 4.98 8.00 0.65
C ALA A 53 5.81 7.83 -0.63
N GLN A 54 5.34 6.99 -1.57
CA GLN A 54 6.01 6.74 -2.85
C GLN A 54 6.17 8.03 -3.68
N THR A 55 5.22 8.98 -3.59
CA THR A 55 5.30 10.26 -4.31
C THR A 55 6.56 11.04 -3.91
N ILE A 56 6.93 11.04 -2.63
CA ILE A 56 8.13 11.72 -2.15
C ILE A 56 9.38 11.07 -2.76
N VAL A 57 9.42 9.74 -2.82
CA VAL A 57 10.52 8.97 -3.40
C VAL A 57 10.66 9.24 -4.90
N VAL A 58 9.54 9.28 -5.63
CA VAL A 58 9.53 9.59 -7.07
C VAL A 58 9.98 11.01 -7.35
N ILE A 59 9.58 11.99 -6.53
CA ILE A 59 10.04 13.38 -6.65
C ILE A 59 11.55 13.47 -6.42
N ALA A 60 12.11 12.66 -5.52
CA ALA A 60 13.55 12.56 -5.31
C ALA A 60 14.29 11.85 -6.47
N GLY A 61 13.58 11.37 -7.50
CA GLY A 61 14.13 10.67 -8.65
C GLY A 61 14.29 9.16 -8.45
N GLY A 62 13.63 8.60 -7.44
CA GLY A 62 13.75 7.19 -7.08
C GLY A 62 12.47 6.36 -7.15
N ILE A 63 12.57 5.09 -6.76
CA ILE A 63 11.52 4.08 -6.67
C ILE A 63 11.72 3.25 -5.40
N ASP A 64 10.69 3.16 -4.55
CA ASP A 64 10.68 2.26 -3.40
C ASP A 64 9.79 1.04 -3.65
N LEU A 65 10.44 -0.11 -3.83
CA LEU A 65 9.74 -1.39 -3.99
C LEU A 65 9.40 -2.05 -2.65
N SER A 66 10.05 -1.64 -1.56
CA SER A 66 9.90 -2.26 -0.23
C SER A 66 8.60 -1.86 0.49
N VAL A 67 7.89 -0.82 0.02
CA VAL A 67 6.66 -0.32 0.65
C VAL A 67 5.60 -1.41 0.83
N GLY A 68 5.46 -2.30 -0.15
CA GLY A 68 4.52 -3.43 -0.05
C GLY A 68 4.91 -4.45 1.03
N ALA A 69 6.20 -4.75 1.15
CA ALA A 69 6.71 -5.64 2.19
C ALA A 69 6.60 -5.01 3.58
N MET A 70 6.89 -3.72 3.72
CA MET A 70 6.69 -2.98 4.97
C MET A 70 5.21 -2.96 5.40
N MET A 71 4.28 -2.75 4.47
CA MET A 71 2.84 -2.85 4.74
C MET A 71 2.44 -4.25 5.22
N ALA A 72 2.95 -5.30 4.58
CA ALA A 72 2.66 -6.68 4.97
C ALA A 72 3.21 -7.00 6.37
N LEU A 73 4.48 -6.68 6.62
CA LEU A 73 5.13 -6.88 7.92
C LEU A 73 4.38 -6.16 9.04
N THR A 74 4.17 -4.85 8.89
CA THR A 74 3.47 -4.05 9.91
C THR A 74 2.06 -4.55 10.18
N SER A 75 1.31 -4.97 9.15
CA SER A 75 -0.04 -5.52 9.31
C SER A 75 -0.04 -6.87 10.04
N VAL A 76 0.85 -7.80 9.65
CA VAL A 76 0.96 -9.13 10.26
C VAL A 76 1.47 -9.04 11.71
N THR A 77 2.43 -8.17 11.98
CA THR A 77 2.92 -7.92 13.34
C THR A 77 1.82 -7.32 14.21
N ALA A 78 1.09 -6.31 13.73
CA ALA A 78 -0.04 -5.74 14.47
C ALA A 78 -1.11 -6.80 14.76
N ALA A 79 -1.52 -7.57 13.75
CA ALA A 79 -2.54 -8.59 13.89
C ALA A 79 -2.12 -9.69 14.87
N SER A 80 -0.88 -10.18 14.78
CA SER A 80 -0.39 -11.26 15.65
C SER A 80 -0.20 -10.83 17.10
N MET A 81 0.20 -9.58 17.35
CA MET A 81 0.36 -9.05 18.70
C MET A 81 -0.97 -8.66 19.36
N MET A 82 -1.97 -8.25 18.57
CA MET A 82 -3.28 -7.87 19.09
C MET A 82 -4.24 -9.06 19.27
N ASP A 83 -3.96 -10.22 18.65
CA ASP A 83 -4.84 -11.38 18.73
C ASP A 83 -4.95 -11.90 20.18
N GLY A 84 -6.18 -11.89 20.72
CA GLY A 84 -6.47 -12.28 22.10
C GLY A 84 -5.92 -11.34 23.19
N ALA A 85 -5.36 -10.18 22.82
CA ALA A 85 -4.78 -9.23 23.77
C ALA A 85 -5.80 -8.26 24.38
N SER A 86 -5.45 -7.63 25.51
CA SER A 86 -6.27 -6.57 26.11
C SER A 86 -6.20 -5.26 25.30
N GLU A 87 -7.19 -4.39 25.45
CA GLU A 87 -7.20 -3.07 24.79
C GLU A 87 -5.97 -2.22 25.16
N GLU A 88 -5.51 -2.32 26.41
CA GLU A 88 -4.30 -1.62 26.88
C GLU A 88 -3.04 -2.10 26.15
N TYR A 89 -2.93 -3.40 25.89
CA TYR A 89 -1.82 -3.93 25.09
C TYR A 89 -1.94 -3.48 23.63
N ALA A 90 -3.15 -3.47 23.07
CA ALA A 90 -3.40 -2.97 21.71
C ALA A 90 -2.97 -1.50 21.56
N LEU A 91 -3.21 -0.66 22.56
CA LEU A 91 -2.75 0.74 22.57
C LEU A 91 -1.22 0.87 22.54
N PHE A 92 -0.48 -0.10 23.08
CA PHE A 92 0.98 -0.17 22.98
C PHE A 92 1.47 -0.70 21.62
N VAL A 93 0.76 -1.64 21.00
CA VAL A 93 1.13 -2.22 19.70
C VAL A 93 1.13 -1.16 18.59
N VAL A 94 0.19 -0.22 18.61
CA VAL A 94 0.10 0.85 17.60
C VAL A 94 1.39 1.68 17.47
N PRO A 95 1.89 2.35 18.53
CA PRO A 95 3.15 3.11 18.44
C PRO A 95 4.35 2.22 18.16
N PHE A 96 4.36 0.96 18.62
CA PHE A 96 5.43 0.01 18.33
C PHE A 96 5.55 -0.29 16.82
N VAL A 97 4.44 -0.61 16.16
CA VAL A 97 4.43 -0.91 14.72
C VAL A 97 4.75 0.33 13.88
N LEU A 98 4.29 1.52 14.31
CA LEU A 98 4.67 2.78 13.68
C LEU A 98 6.19 3.06 13.80
N ALA A 99 6.77 2.84 14.98
CA ALA A 99 8.20 2.97 15.19
C ALA A 99 9.00 1.96 14.35
N MET A 100 8.52 0.72 14.24
CA MET A 100 9.12 -0.30 13.38
C MET A 100 9.14 0.15 11.91
N GLY A 101 8.02 0.65 11.39
CA GLY A 101 7.95 1.18 10.03
C GLY A 101 8.89 2.37 9.80
N LEU A 102 8.96 3.29 10.77
CA LEU A 102 9.87 4.44 10.73
C LEU A 102 11.33 3.99 10.67
N VAL A 103 11.72 3.04 11.52
CA VAL A 103 13.10 2.52 11.58
C VAL A 103 13.47 1.83 10.26
N LEU A 104 12.60 0.97 9.73
CA LEU A 104 12.86 0.27 8.47
C LEU A 104 12.97 1.24 7.29
N GLY A 105 12.08 2.24 7.21
CA GLY A 105 12.17 3.30 6.21
C GLY A 105 13.45 4.13 6.34
N ALA A 106 13.85 4.47 7.56
CA ALA A 106 15.09 5.19 7.83
C ALA A 106 16.32 4.36 7.44
N VAL A 107 16.32 3.04 7.69
CA VAL A 107 17.38 2.13 7.25
C VAL A 107 17.50 2.12 5.74
N ASN A 108 16.39 2.00 5.00
CA ASN A 108 16.41 2.09 3.54
C ASN A 108 17.00 3.41 3.05
N GLY A 109 16.49 4.54 3.55
CA GLY A 109 17.00 5.86 3.16
C GLY A 109 18.48 6.05 3.50
N MET A 110 18.90 5.61 4.68
CA MET A 110 20.29 5.69 5.12
C MET A 110 21.21 4.83 4.24
N LEU A 111 20.81 3.59 3.93
CA LEU A 111 21.58 2.71 3.06
C LEU A 111 21.77 3.35 1.69
N ILE A 112 20.73 3.91 1.09
CA ILE A 112 20.80 4.58 -0.21
C ILE A 112 21.78 5.76 -0.16
N VAL A 113 21.65 6.65 0.84
CA VAL A 113 22.49 7.85 0.96
C VAL A 113 23.95 7.53 1.26
N VAL A 114 24.21 6.58 2.17
CA VAL A 114 25.57 6.25 2.63
C VAL A 114 26.30 5.39 1.61
N THR A 115 25.65 4.35 1.09
CA THR A 115 26.31 3.40 0.18
C THR A 115 26.34 3.88 -1.27
N ARG A 116 25.48 4.86 -1.62
CA ARG A 116 25.29 5.36 -3.00
C ARG A 116 24.90 4.26 -4.00
N VAL A 117 24.42 3.13 -3.50
CA VAL A 117 23.82 2.07 -4.32
C VAL A 117 22.48 2.58 -4.86
N PRO A 118 22.10 2.21 -6.10
CA PRO A 118 20.77 2.53 -6.61
C PRO A 118 19.66 2.07 -5.65
N ASP A 119 18.70 2.96 -5.45
CA ASP A 119 17.50 2.82 -4.63
C ASP A 119 16.68 1.56 -4.93
N ILE A 120 16.51 1.21 -6.21
CA ILE A 120 15.82 -0.02 -6.62
C ILE A 120 16.49 -1.26 -6.02
N VAL A 121 17.84 -1.29 -5.97
CA VAL A 121 18.59 -2.45 -5.48
C VAL A 121 18.43 -2.57 -3.97
N VAL A 122 18.55 -1.46 -3.23
CA VAL A 122 18.37 -1.45 -1.77
C VAL A 122 16.95 -1.85 -1.41
N THR A 123 15.95 -1.28 -2.07
CA THR A 123 14.54 -1.52 -1.75
C THR A 123 14.07 -2.91 -2.17
N LEU A 124 14.62 -3.50 -3.25
CA LEU A 124 14.43 -4.92 -3.56
C LEU A 124 15.06 -5.83 -2.52
N ALA A 125 16.29 -5.55 -2.09
CA ALA A 125 16.95 -6.35 -1.07
C ALA A 125 16.14 -6.34 0.24
N THR A 126 15.70 -5.15 0.67
CA THR A 126 14.84 -5.02 1.85
C THR A 126 13.49 -5.72 1.66
N LEU A 127 12.88 -5.63 0.48
CA LEU A 127 11.66 -6.38 0.18
C LEU A 127 11.84 -7.89 0.44
N PHE A 128 12.93 -8.50 -0.02
CA PHE A 128 13.21 -9.92 0.21
C PHE A 128 13.55 -10.27 1.66
N VAL A 129 14.10 -9.33 2.43
CA VAL A 129 14.38 -9.54 3.86
C VAL A 129 13.11 -9.50 4.70
N LEU A 130 12.10 -8.72 4.28
CA LEU A 130 10.87 -8.50 5.04
C LEU A 130 9.68 -9.38 4.61
N GLN A 131 9.75 -10.03 3.44
CA GLN A 131 8.74 -10.97 2.92
C GLN A 131 9.02 -12.41 3.35
#